data_AF-A0A6J7GBA8-F1
#
_entry.id   AF-A0A6J7GBA8-F1
#
_cell.length_a   1.000
_cell.length_b   1.000
_cell.length_c   1.000
_cell.angle_alpha   90.00
_cell.angle_beta   90.00
_cell.angle_gamma   90.00
#
_symmetry.space_group_name_H-M   'P 1'
#
loop_
_entity.id
_entity.type
_entity.pdbx_description
1 polymer ?
#
loop_
_entity_poly.entity_id
_entity_poly.type
_entity_poly.pdbx_seq_one_letter_code
_entity_poly.pdbx_strand_id
1 'polypeptide(L)'
;MKAIAADCEVVIVVGSGNSSNSVRLVEVAVEAGANTSYRVDGAHELQEVWFENATTIGLTSGASVPEILVQDVIRWLAERGYVDVEEVTTTVEKLVFALPPELRRDMKAQAN
;
A
#
# COMPACT_ATOMS: atom_id res chain seq x y z
N MET A 1 -8.21 3.14 3.52
CA MET A 1 -7.44 3.39 4.75
C MET A 1 -8.30 3.61 5.99
N LYS A 2 -9.14 4.66 6.03
CA LYS A 2 -9.97 4.96 7.22
C LYS A 2 -10.90 3.83 7.69
N ALA A 3 -11.30 2.93 6.78
CA ALA A 3 -12.20 1.83 7.11
C ALA A 3 -11.53 0.66 7.85
N ILE A 4 -10.19 0.54 7.82
CA ILE A 4 -9.47 -0.57 8.46
C ILE A 4 -8.56 -0.11 9.60
N ALA A 5 -8.17 1.18 9.59
CA ALA A 5 -7.13 1.67 10.49
C ALA A 5 -7.47 1.52 11.97
N ALA A 6 -8.72 1.80 12.36
CA ALA A 6 -9.15 1.75 13.76
C ALA A 6 -9.14 0.35 14.38
N ASP A 7 -9.19 -0.68 13.54
CA ASP A 7 -9.22 -2.09 13.97
C ASP A 7 -7.84 -2.76 13.87
N CYS A 8 -6.79 -1.99 13.54
CA CYS A 8 -5.42 -2.49 13.36
C CYS A 8 -4.48 -1.95 14.44
N GLU A 9 -3.73 -2.83 15.11
CA GLU A 9 -2.66 -2.39 15.99
C GLU A 9 -1.48 -1.83 15.21
N VAL A 10 -1.19 -2.41 14.05
CA VAL A 10 -0.07 -2.01 13.20
C VAL A 10 -0.57 -1.88 11.77
N VAL A 11 -0.22 -0.78 11.11
CA VAL A 11 -0.41 -0.62 9.67
C VAL A 11 0.93 -0.60 8.96
N ILE A 12 1.08 -1.43 7.93
CA ILE A 12 2.19 -1.39 6.99
C ILE A 12 1.74 -0.70 5.69
N VAL A 13 2.46 0.34 5.31
CA VAL A 13 2.31 1.04 4.03
C VAL A 13 3.48 0.70 3.14
N VAL A 14 3.24 -0.08 2.09
CA VAL A 14 4.26 -0.37 1.08
C VAL A 14 4.35 0.82 0.11
N GLY A 15 5.54 1.38 -0.07
CA GLY A 15 5.79 2.46 -1.02
C GLY A 15 7.01 3.29 -0.67
N SER A 16 7.52 4.03 -1.65
CA SER A 16 8.79 4.74 -1.51
C SER A 16 8.74 5.98 -0.61
N GLY A 17 9.85 6.28 0.07
CA GLY A 17 9.97 7.43 0.97
C GLY A 17 9.98 8.77 0.24
N ASN A 18 10.22 8.76 -1.07
CA ASN A 18 10.12 9.94 -1.93
C ASN A 18 8.69 10.16 -2.50
N SER A 19 7.76 9.24 -2.23
CA SER A 19 6.38 9.33 -2.67
C SER A 19 5.54 10.03 -1.61
N SER A 20 5.12 11.27 -1.88
CA SER A 20 4.26 12.04 -0.96
C SER A 20 2.97 11.30 -0.61
N ASN A 21 2.39 10.55 -1.54
CA ASN A 21 1.20 9.74 -1.28
C ASN A 21 1.49 8.59 -0.29
N SER A 22 2.60 7.90 -0.47
CA SER A 22 2.98 6.78 0.43
C SER A 22 3.28 7.30 1.84
N VAL A 23 3.98 8.44 1.96
CA VAL A 23 4.24 9.09 3.25
C VAL A 23 2.92 9.56 3.90
N ARG A 24 2.03 10.19 3.12
CA ARG A 24 0.74 10.65 3.64
C ARG A 24 -0.14 9.50 4.14
N LEU A 25 -0.10 8.33 3.51
CA LEU A 25 -0.88 7.17 3.95
C LEU A 25 -0.50 6.70 5.36
N VAL A 26 0.77 6.83 5.76
CA VAL A 26 1.24 6.52 7.13
C VAL A 26 0.58 7.46 8.13
N GLU A 27 0.63 8.77 7.88
CA GLU A 27 -0.01 9.76 8.74
C GLU A 27 -1.52 9.52 8.84
N VAL A 28 -2.17 9.26 7.70
CA VAL A 28 -3.61 8.98 7.64
C VAL A 28 -3.96 7.70 8.41
N ALA A 29 -3.07 6.70 8.48
CA ALA A 29 -3.28 5.49 9.26
C ALA A 29 -3.48 5.81 10.74
N VAL A 30 -2.54 6.58 11.30
CA VAL A 30 -2.55 6.96 12.72
C VAL A 30 -3.71 7.92 13.00
N GLU A 31 -3.92 8.92 12.14
CA GLU A 31 -5.06 9.84 12.24
C GLU A 31 -6.41 9.11 12.22
N ALA A 32 -6.48 7.95 11.55
CA ALA A 32 -7.69 7.15 11.43
C ALA A 32 -7.85 6.08 12.52
N GLY A 33 -6.91 5.98 13.47
CA GLY A 33 -7.07 5.16 14.68
C GLY A 33 -6.12 3.96 14.80
N ALA A 34 -5.18 3.77 13.88
CA ALA A 34 -4.15 2.74 14.05
C ALA A 34 -3.21 3.10 15.21
N ASN A 35 -2.83 2.14 16.05
CA ASN A 35 -1.92 2.42 17.18
C ASN A 35 -0.53 2.86 16.68
N THR A 36 -0.05 2.24 15.61
CA THR A 36 1.19 2.62 14.93
C THR A 36 1.11 2.33 13.44
N SER A 37 1.97 2.98 12.66
CA SER A 37 2.13 2.67 11.24
C SER A 37 3.56 2.86 10.76
N TYR A 38 3.95 2.07 9.77
CA TYR A 38 5.29 2.07 9.19
C TYR A 38 5.21 2.09 7.67
N ARG A 39 6.11 2.87 7.06
CA ARG A 39 6.37 2.81 5.62
C ARG A 39 7.55 1.90 5.36
N VAL A 40 7.40 0.98 4.40
CA VAL A 40 8.49 0.15 3.90
C VAL A 40 8.55 0.16 2.38
N ASP A 41 9.76 0.03 1.82
CA ASP A 41 9.95 -0.21 0.39
C ASP A 41 9.62 -1.67 0.01
N GLY A 42 9.65 -2.61 0.96
CA GLY A 42 9.21 -3.99 0.77
C GLY A 42 9.41 -4.86 2.01
N ALA A 43 9.12 -6.16 1.88
CA ALA A 43 9.12 -7.12 2.99
C ALA A 43 10.46 -7.24 3.74
N HIS A 44 11.58 -6.95 3.07
CA HIS A 44 12.92 -7.02 3.65
C HIS A 44 13.20 -5.97 4.74
N GLU A 45 12.41 -4.90 4.81
CA GLU A 45 12.54 -3.85 5.84
C GLU A 45 11.67 -4.11 7.06
N LEU A 46 10.81 -5.14 7.03
CA LEU A 46 9.93 -5.48 8.13
C LEU A 46 10.72 -6.00 9.33
N GLN A 47 10.34 -5.56 10.53
CA GLN A 47 10.96 -5.98 11.78
C GLN A 47 9.92 -6.69 12.64
N GLU A 48 10.25 -7.88 13.14
CA GLU A 48 9.34 -8.71 13.95
C GLU A 48 8.85 -8.00 15.21
N VAL A 49 9.72 -7.16 15.80
CA VAL A 49 9.41 -6.35 16.98
C VAL A 49 8.20 -5.41 16.77
N TRP A 50 7.90 -5.03 15.53
CA TRP A 50 6.72 -4.21 15.24
C TRP A 50 5.40 -4.96 15.49
N PHE A 51 5.43 -6.30 15.50
CA PHE A 51 4.25 -7.15 15.48
C PHE A 51 4.03 -7.95 16.77
N GLU A 52 4.94 -7.89 17.75
CA GLU A 52 4.97 -8.75 18.94
C GLU A 52 3.65 -8.82 19.74
N ASN A 53 2.79 -7.80 19.64
CA ASN A 53 1.50 -7.75 20.35
C ASN A 53 0.32 -7.44 19.41
N ALA A 54 0.52 -7.55 18.10
CA ALA A 54 -0.49 -7.19 17.11
C ALA A 54 -1.28 -8.43 16.69
N THR A 55 -2.60 -8.37 16.83
CA THR A 55 -3.51 -9.44 16.35
C THR A 55 -4.02 -9.15 14.95
N THR A 56 -4.16 -7.87 14.62
CA THR A 56 -4.68 -7.39 13.34
C THR A 56 -3.69 -6.43 12.71
N ILE A 57 -3.23 -6.77 11.50
CA ILE A 57 -2.29 -5.97 10.73
C ILE A 57 -3.02 -5.36 9.54
N GLY A 58 -3.02 -4.03 9.45
CA GLY A 58 -3.46 -3.33 8.26
C GLY A 58 -2.34 -3.33 7.22
N LEU A 59 -2.66 -3.70 5.98
CA LEU A 59 -1.72 -3.61 4.86
C LEU A 59 -2.30 -2.72 3.77
N THR A 60 -1.52 -1.77 3.28
CA THR A 60 -1.88 -0.94 2.15
C THR A 60 -0.64 -0.56 1.35
N SER A 61 -0.83 0.00 0.16
CA SER A 61 0.26 0.43 -0.69
C SER A 61 -0.06 1.73 -1.43
N GLY A 62 1.00 2.45 -1.82
CA GLY A 62 0.86 3.59 -2.73
C GLY A 62 0.43 3.14 -4.13
N ALA A 63 -0.30 4.00 -4.86
CA ALA A 63 -0.86 3.68 -6.18
C ALA A 63 0.17 3.26 -7.26
N SER A 64 1.45 3.60 -7.06
CA SER A 64 2.54 3.30 -8.00
C SER A 64 3.33 2.04 -7.63
N VAL A 65 2.93 1.32 -6.58
CA VAL A 65 3.68 0.18 -6.05
C VAL A 65 3.33 -1.08 -6.83
N PRO A 66 4.32 -1.84 -7.31
CA PRO A 66 4.09 -3.15 -7.92
C PRO A 66 3.41 -4.12 -6.95
N GLU A 67 2.36 -4.80 -7.43
CA GLU A 67 1.59 -5.78 -6.66
C GLU A 67 2.48 -6.85 -5.99
N ILE A 68 3.54 -7.28 -6.67
CA ILE A 68 4.47 -8.29 -6.14
C ILE A 68 5.07 -7.89 -4.78
N LEU A 69 5.32 -6.61 -4.54
CA LEU A 69 5.86 -6.14 -3.26
C LEU A 69 4.85 -6.26 -2.13
N VAL A 70 3.56 -6.04 -2.43
CA VAL A 70 2.47 -6.24 -1.47
C VAL A 70 2.33 -7.73 -1.16
N GLN A 71 2.36 -8.58 -2.19
CA GLN A 71 2.30 -10.03 -2.04
C GLN A 71 3.47 -10.60 -1.24
N ASP A 72 4.67 -10.06 -1.39
CA ASP A 72 5.83 -10.46 -0.59
C ASP A 72 5.66 -10.09 0.89
N VAL A 73 5.02 -8.96 1.20
CA VAL A 73 4.67 -8.58 2.59
C VAL A 73 3.62 -9.53 3.16
N ILE A 74 2.59 -9.88 2.39
CA ILE A 74 1.57 -10.87 2.80
C ILE A 74 2.23 -12.21 3.13
N ARG A 75 3.16 -12.68 2.27
CA ARG A 75 3.88 -13.93 2.52
C ARG A 75 4.74 -13.86 3.79
N TRP A 76 5.46 -12.77 3.98
CA TRP A 76 6.28 -12.56 5.17
C TRP A 76 5.46 -12.58 6.46
N LEU A 77 4.26 -11.99 6.44
CA LEU A 77 3.31 -12.01 7.56
C LEU A 77 2.71 -13.41 7.77
N ALA A 78 2.37 -14.12 6.70
CA ALA A 78 1.83 -15.49 6.77
C ALA A 78 2.82 -16.48 7.41
N GLU A 79 4.11 -16.36 7.10
CA GLU A 79 5.19 -17.15 7.74
C GLU A 79 5.26 -16.94 9.26
N ARG A 80 4.67 -15.85 9.77
CA ARG A 80 4.63 -15.47 11.20
C ARG A 80 3.25 -15.69 11.85
N GLY A 81 2.33 -16.35 11.15
CA GLY A 81 1.03 -16.75 11.68
C GLY A 81 -0.15 -15.88 11.26
N TYR A 82 0.08 -14.80 10.50
CA TYR A 82 -0.99 -13.96 9.94
C TYR A 82 -1.49 -14.56 8.62
N VAL A 83 -2.25 -15.66 8.71
CA VAL A 83 -2.68 -16.45 7.54
C VAL A 83 -4.05 -16.04 7.00
N ASP A 84 -4.84 -15.32 7.79
CA ASP A 84 -6.15 -14.84 7.38
C ASP A 84 -6.01 -13.46 6.73
N VAL A 85 -6.42 -13.35 5.47
CA VAL A 85 -6.27 -12.14 4.66
C VAL A 85 -7.65 -11.73 4.17
N GLU A 86 -8.13 -10.59 4.67
CA GLU A 86 -9.37 -9.96 4.22
C GLU A 86 -9.06 -8.73 3.37
N GLU A 87 -9.55 -8.72 2.13
CA GLU A 87 -9.42 -7.56 1.24
C GLU A 87 -10.60 -6.60 1.45
N VAL A 88 -10.32 -5.40 1.95
CA VAL A 88 -11.34 -4.36 2.19
C VAL A 88 -11.26 -3.28 1.10
N THR A 89 -12.23 -3.31 0.18
CA THR A 89 -12.41 -2.24 -0.83
C THR A 89 -13.52 -1.29 -0.41
N THR A 90 -13.17 -0.03 -0.12
CA THR A 90 -14.15 0.97 0.34
C THR A 90 -14.80 1.78 -0.78
N THR A 91 -14.03 2.11 -1.82
CA THR A 91 -14.48 2.94 -2.95
C THR A 91 -13.66 2.62 -4.19
N VAL A 92 -14.31 2.48 -5.34
CA VAL A 92 -13.63 2.35 -6.64
C VAL A 92 -13.66 3.69 -7.34
N GLU A 93 -12.58 4.46 -7.25
CA GLU A 93 -12.43 5.69 -8.04
C GLU A 93 -11.89 5.35 -9.44
N LYS A 94 -12.69 5.63 -10.47
CA LYS A 94 -12.31 5.36 -11.87
C LYS A 94 -11.96 6.67 -12.57
N LEU A 95 -10.73 7.13 -12.41
CA LEU A 95 -10.18 8.27 -13.13
C LEU A 95 -9.34 7.77 -14.32
N VAL A 96 -9.75 8.07 -15.55
CA VAL A 96 -9.03 7.69 -16.77
C VAL A 96 -8.39 8.93 -17.38
N PHE A 97 -7.06 8.98 -17.39
CA PHE A 97 -6.34 10.02 -18.13
C PHE A 97 -6.26 9.63 -19.60
N ALA A 98 -6.99 10.34 -20.45
CA ALA A 98 -6.85 10.19 -21.89
C ALA A 98 -5.54 10.86 -22.35
N LEU A 99 -4.75 10.14 -23.15
CA LEU A 99 -3.53 10.70 -23.73
C LEU A 99 -3.89 11.92 -24.60
N PRO A 100 -3.24 13.08 -24.45
CA PRO A 100 -3.46 14.25 -25.31
C PRO A 100 -3.38 13.91 -26.81
N PRO A 101 -4.19 14.55 -27.68
CA PRO A 101 -4.21 14.25 -29.12
C PRO A 101 -2.86 14.43 -29.81
N GLU A 102 -2.03 15.35 -29.30
CA GLU A 102 -0.69 15.66 -29.80
C GLU A 102 0.25 14.44 -29.62
N LEU A 103 0.31 13.88 -28.41
CA LEU A 103 1.12 12.70 -28.09
C LEU A 103 0.65 11.44 -28.84
N ARG A 104 -0.65 11.33 -29.16
CA ARG A 104 -1.19 10.23 -29.98
C ARG A 104 -0.72 10.27 -31.43
N ARG A 105 -0.38 11.45 -31.97
CA ARG A 105 0.11 11.59 -33.36
C ARG A 105 1.58 11.20 -33.45
N ASP A 106 2.39 11.59 -32.47
CA ASP A 106 3.83 11.32 -32.46
C ASP A 106 4.14 9.82 -32.31
N MET A 107 3.36 9.09 -31.49
CA MET A 107 3.51 7.63 -31.36
C MET A 107 3.19 6.87 -32.65
N LYS A 108 2.23 7.37 -33.46
CA LYS A 108 1.91 6.77 -34.77
C LYS A 108 2.99 7.05 -35.82
N ALA A 109 3.70 8.18 -35.69
CA ALA A 109 4.81 8.54 -36.57
C ALA A 109 6.09 7.74 -36.27
N GLN A 110 6.29 7.29 -35.03
CA GLN A 110 7.43 6.45 -34.64
C GLN A 110 7.21 4.94 -34.88
N ALA A 111 5.97 4.51 -35.11
CA ALA A 111 5.63 3.11 -35.37
C ALA A 111 5.57 2.76 -36.88
N ASN A 112 5.89 3.71 -37.77
CA ASN A 112 5.92 3.56 -39.23
C ASN A 112 7.34 3.66 -39.78
#